data_AF-A0A9R0SQY8-F1
#
_entry.id   AF-A0A9R0SQY8-F1
#
_cell.length_a   1.000
_cell.length_b   1.000
_cell.length_c   1.000
_cell.angle_alpha   90.00
_cell.angle_beta   90.00
_cell.angle_gamma   90.00
#
_symmetry.space_group_name_H-M   'P 1'
#
loop_
_entity.id
_entity.type
_entity.pdbx_description
1 polymer ?
#
loop_
_entity_poly.entity_id
_entity_poly.type
_entity_poly.pdbx_seq_one_letter_code
_entity_poly.pdbx_strand_id
1 'polypeptide(L)'
;MLQDESNPDFVAKVVMLLCEEGEHIIGELAKQLDQPCVDYGKVDTFVDQLRGNSACVGAQRVKNTCIQFHVCCQEKSKVGCLKTLDSLRNDFYDLCSMFIP
;
A
#
# COMPACT_ATOMS: atom_id res chain seq x y z
N MET A 1 -28.01 -18.17 -4.00
CA MET A 1 -26.54 -18.16 -4.14
C MET A 1 -26.22 -16.96 -5.00
N LEU A 2 -25.45 -16.01 -4.47
CA LEU A 2 -25.14 -14.73 -5.11
C LEU A 2 -24.22 -14.97 -6.31
N GLN A 3 -24.82 -15.20 -7.48
CA GLN A 3 -24.14 -15.00 -8.75
C GLN A 3 -24.31 -13.54 -9.13
N ASP A 4 -23.34 -12.71 -8.73
CA ASP A 4 -23.09 -11.42 -9.36
C ASP A 4 -21.63 -11.40 -9.82
N GLU A 5 -21.26 -12.42 -10.60
CA GLU A 5 -19.95 -12.56 -11.24
C GLU A 5 -19.89 -11.76 -12.56
N SER A 6 -20.94 -10.98 -12.87
CA SER A 6 -21.16 -10.32 -14.16
C SER A 6 -21.30 -8.80 -14.04
N ASN A 7 -20.92 -8.20 -12.91
CA ASN A 7 -20.86 -6.75 -12.79
C ASN A 7 -19.47 -6.24 -13.18
N PRO A 8 -19.28 -5.64 -14.37
CA PRO A 8 -17.99 -5.10 -14.79
C PRO A 8 -17.47 -4.02 -13.83
N ASP A 9 -18.33 -3.40 -13.03
CA ASP A 9 -17.95 -2.37 -12.05
C ASP A 9 -17.44 -2.96 -10.73
N PHE A 10 -17.64 -4.25 -10.47
CA PHE A 10 -17.26 -4.85 -9.19
C PHE A 10 -15.75 -4.75 -8.96
N VAL A 11 -14.96 -5.08 -9.98
CA VAL A 11 -13.49 -4.99 -9.91
C VAL A 11 -13.06 -3.55 -9.67
N ALA A 12 -13.64 -2.58 -10.40
CA ALA A 12 -13.33 -1.17 -10.22
C ALA A 12 -13.65 -0.70 -8.79
N LYS A 13 -14.81 -1.07 -8.24
CA LYS A 13 -15.19 -0.74 -6.86
C LYS A 13 -14.23 -1.30 -5.82
N VAL A 14 -13.81 -2.55 -5.99
CA VAL A 14 -12.86 -3.20 -5.08
C VAL A 14 -11.48 -2.51 -5.13
N VAL A 15 -11.02 -2.11 -6.32
CA VAL A 15 -9.76 -1.37 -6.46
C VAL A 15 -9.89 0.05 -5.91
N MET A 16 -11.02 0.73 -6.10
CA MET A 16 -11.25 2.05 -5.49
C MET A 16 -11.21 1.99 -3.96
N LEU A 17 -11.78 0.96 -3.33
CA LEU A 17 -11.66 0.75 -1.87
C LEU A 17 -10.20 0.55 -1.43
N LEU A 18 -9.40 -0.18 -2.22
CA LEU A 18 -7.96 -0.26 -1.98
C LEU A 18 -7.31 1.13 -2.08
N CYS A 19 -7.69 1.94 -3.06
CA CYS A 19 -7.13 3.28 -3.26
C CYS A 19 -7.48 4.23 -2.11
N GLU A 20 -8.71 4.20 -1.60
CA GLU A 20 -9.13 5.00 -0.45
C GLU A 20 -8.34 4.61 0.81
N GLU A 21 -8.27 3.32 1.10
CA GLU A 21 -7.56 2.81 2.28
C GLU A 21 -6.04 3.02 2.16
N GLY A 22 -5.49 2.80 0.97
CA GLY A 22 -4.07 2.94 0.69
C GLY A 22 -3.57 4.37 0.79
N GLU A 23 -4.37 5.37 0.38
CA GLU A 23 -4.06 6.79 0.58
C GLU A 23 -3.85 7.11 2.07
N HIS A 24 -4.77 6.66 2.91
CA HIS A 24 -4.68 6.85 4.35
C HIS A 24 -3.42 6.18 4.93
N ILE A 25 -3.14 4.93 4.52
CA ILE A 25 -1.95 4.19 4.97
C ILE A 25 -0.66 4.89 4.53
N ILE A 26 -0.55 5.31 3.27
CA ILE A 26 0.62 6.02 2.73
C ILE A 26 0.84 7.35 3.47
N GLY A 27 -0.23 8.07 3.80
CA GLY A 27 -0.18 9.28 4.62
C GLY A 27 0.39 9.01 6.01
N GLU A 28 -0.08 7.97 6.71
CA GLU A 28 0.45 7.61 8.02
C GLU A 28 1.90 7.12 7.95
N LEU A 29 2.28 6.34 6.93
CA LEU A 29 3.68 5.95 6.70
C LEU A 29 4.59 7.17 6.56
N ALA A 30 4.18 8.16 5.76
CA ALA A 30 4.93 9.40 5.57
C ALA A 30 5.10 10.15 6.89
N LYS A 31 4.03 10.29 7.67
CA LYS A 31 4.02 10.96 8.97
C LYS A 31 4.91 10.28 10.00
N GLN A 32 4.90 8.93 10.05
CA GLN A 32 5.78 8.18 10.95
C GLN A 32 7.26 8.34 10.54
N LEU A 33 7.56 8.35 9.25
CA LEU A 33 8.93 8.50 8.75
C LEU A 33 9.47 9.93 8.84
N ASP A 34 8.61 10.94 8.88
CA ASP A 34 9.04 12.33 9.09
C ASP A 34 9.55 12.58 10.53
N GLN A 35 9.16 11.74 11.50
CA GLN A 35 9.58 11.91 12.89
C GLN A 35 11.10 11.79 13.08
N PRO A 36 11.69 12.53 14.05
CA PRO A 36 13.11 12.40 14.39
C PRO A 36 13.49 11.00 14.86
N CYS A 37 12.62 10.36 15.64
CA CYS A 37 12.73 8.97 16.05
C CYS A 37 11.60 8.17 15.40
N VAL A 38 11.94 7.24 14.51
CA VAL A 38 10.98 6.44 13.76
C VAL A 38 10.58 5.22 14.58
N ASP A 39 9.28 5.03 14.79
CA ASP A 39 8.73 3.77 15.31
C ASP A 39 8.56 2.76 14.15
N TYR A 40 9.60 1.96 13.93
CA TYR A 40 9.59 0.97 12.86
C TYR A 40 8.53 -0.13 13.05
N GLY A 41 8.11 -0.42 14.29
CA GLY A 41 7.04 -1.40 14.52
C GLY A 41 5.69 -0.88 14.03
N LYS A 42 5.42 0.41 14.26
CA LYS A 42 4.23 1.08 13.74
C LYS A 42 4.26 1.24 12.22
N VAL A 43 5.41 1.60 11.65
CA VAL A 43 5.60 1.65 10.19
C VAL A 43 5.34 0.27 9.57
N ASP A 44 5.91 -0.78 10.16
CA ASP A 44 5.76 -2.15 9.64
C ASP A 44 4.30 -2.64 9.70
N THR A 45 3.56 -2.25 10.74
CA THR A 45 2.12 -2.56 10.86
C THR A 45 1.33 -1.99 9.68
N PHE A 46 1.60 -0.73 9.30
CA PHE A 46 0.96 -0.09 8.15
C PHE A 46 1.37 -0.74 6.82
N VAL A 47 2.66 -1.10 6.66
CA VAL A 47 3.16 -1.81 5.49
C VAL A 47 2.47 -3.17 5.34
N ASP A 48 2.32 -3.91 6.43
CA ASP A 48 1.67 -5.23 6.44
C ASP A 48 0.17 -5.15 6.10
N GLN A 49 -0.53 -4.11 6.57
CA GLN A 49 -1.92 -3.86 6.21
C GLN A 49 -2.07 -3.62 4.70
N LEU A 50 -1.24 -2.74 4.13
CA LEU A 50 -1.29 -2.47 2.69
C LEU A 50 -0.85 -3.68 1.84
N ARG A 51 0.11 -4.48 2.33
CA ARG A 51 0.50 -5.75 1.71
C ARG A 51 -0.68 -6.72 1.64
N GLY A 52 -1.43 -6.86 2.73
CA GLY A 52 -2.63 -7.71 2.80
C GLY A 52 -3.70 -7.24 1.82
N ASN A 53 -4.02 -5.95 1.84
CA ASN A 53 -5.04 -5.35 0.99
C ASN A 53 -4.69 -5.49 -0.50
N SER A 54 -3.44 -5.19 -0.86
CA SER A 54 -2.94 -5.33 -2.25
C SER A 54 -2.91 -6.78 -2.72
N ALA A 55 -2.57 -7.74 -1.85
CA ALA A 55 -2.64 -9.17 -2.18
C ALA A 55 -4.08 -9.64 -2.47
N CYS A 56 -5.05 -9.16 -1.69
CA CYS A 56 -6.47 -9.52 -1.82
C CYS A 56 -7.05 -9.14 -3.19
N VAL A 57 -6.63 -8.00 -3.74
CA VAL A 57 -7.14 -7.48 -5.04
C VAL A 57 -6.21 -7.79 -6.22
N GLY A 58 -5.14 -8.56 -6.00
CA GLY A 58 -4.20 -8.95 -7.05
C GLY A 58 -3.20 -7.86 -7.48
N ALA A 59 -3.05 -6.77 -6.72
CA ALA A 59 -2.11 -5.69 -7.00
C ALA A 59 -0.65 -6.09 -6.68
N GLN A 60 -0.05 -6.92 -7.55
CA GLN A 60 1.25 -7.55 -7.29
C GLN A 60 2.41 -6.57 -7.14
N ARG A 61 2.44 -5.46 -7.88
CA ARG A 61 3.53 -4.47 -7.78
C ARG A 61 3.54 -3.82 -6.41
N VAL A 62 2.41 -3.24 -6.00
CA VAL A 62 2.20 -2.67 -4.65
C VAL A 62 2.58 -3.68 -3.57
N LYS A 63 2.08 -4.92 -3.67
CA LYS A 63 2.41 -6.00 -2.71
C LYS A 63 3.91 -6.27 -2.62
N ASN A 64 4.60 -6.37 -3.75
CA ASN A 64 6.04 -6.65 -3.78
C ASN A 64 6.85 -5.50 -3.19
N THR A 65 6.44 -4.26 -3.44
CA THR A 65 7.07 -3.07 -2.85
C THR A 65 6.83 -3.02 -1.33
N CYS A 66 5.65 -3.42 -0.84
CA CYS A 66 5.44 -3.62 0.61
C CYS A 66 6.36 -4.69 1.21
N ILE A 67 6.66 -5.79 0.49
CA ILE A 67 7.62 -6.80 0.96
C ILE A 67 9.03 -6.21 1.09
N GLN A 68 9.47 -5.40 0.13
CA GLN A 68 10.76 -4.70 0.22
C GLN A 68 10.78 -3.70 1.38
N PHE A 69 9.69 -2.96 1.56
CA PHE A 69 9.54 -2.01 2.66
C PHE A 69 9.65 -2.72 4.02
N HIS A 70 8.99 -3.87 4.20
CA HIS A 70 9.10 -4.68 5.41
C HIS A 70 10.57 -5.00 5.76
N VAL A 71 11.39 -5.37 4.78
CA VAL A 71 12.83 -5.61 4.99
C VAL A 71 13.52 -4.34 5.52
N CYS A 72 13.23 -3.17 4.95
CA CYS A 72 13.78 -1.90 5.45
C CYS A 72 13.33 -1.58 6.89
N CYS A 73 12.10 -1.94 7.26
CA CYS A 73 11.62 -1.84 8.65
C CYS A 73 12.42 -2.74 9.59
N GLN A 74 12.67 -4.00 9.21
CA GLN A 74 13.46 -4.94 10.01
C GLN A 74 14.92 -4.47 10.18
N GLU A 75 15.50 -3.90 9.14
CA GLU A 75 16.84 -3.28 9.17
C GLU A 75 16.87 -1.94 9.92
N LYS A 76 15.71 -1.40 10.31
CA LYS A 76 15.55 -0.08 10.93
C LYS A 76 16.21 1.03 10.11
N SER A 77 16.11 0.92 8.78
CA SER A 77 16.75 1.83 7.84
C SER A 77 15.80 2.94 7.43
N LYS A 78 15.90 4.12 8.05
CA LYS A 78 15.08 5.29 7.68
C LYS A 78 15.24 5.65 6.20
N VAL A 79 16.47 5.62 5.69
CA VAL A 79 16.77 5.90 4.28
C VAL A 79 16.16 4.84 3.37
N GLY A 80 16.22 3.56 3.76
CA GLY A 80 15.59 2.47 3.03
C GLY A 80 14.07 2.65 2.97
N CYS A 81 13.44 2.87 4.13
CA CYS A 81 12.00 3.09 4.23
C CYS A 81 11.51 4.30 3.42
N LEU A 82 12.27 5.40 3.40
CA LEU A 82 11.91 6.58 2.58
C LEU A 82 11.97 6.27 1.09
N LYS A 83 13.04 5.60 0.63
CA LYS A 83 13.15 5.18 -0.77
C LYS A 83 12.04 4.21 -1.18
N THR A 84 11.74 3.23 -0.34
CA THR A 84 10.66 2.27 -0.63
C THR A 84 9.28 2.91 -0.51
N LEU A 85 9.10 3.94 0.32
CA LEU A 85 7.86 4.73 0.36
C LEU A 85 7.63 5.47 -0.96
N ASP A 86 8.67 6.05 -1.56
CA ASP A 86 8.55 6.71 -2.86
C ASP A 86 8.21 5.71 -3.97
N SER A 87 8.84 4.53 -3.99
CA SER A 87 8.46 3.44 -4.90
C SER A 87 7.03 2.97 -4.67
N LEU A 88 6.61 2.85 -3.40
CA LEU A 88 5.27 2.41 -3.02
C LEU A 88 4.21 3.39 -3.52
N ARG A 89 4.46 4.70 -3.38
CA ARG A 89 3.60 5.74 -3.94
C ARG A 89 3.46 5.59 -5.44
N ASN A 90 4.57 5.44 -6.17
CA ASN A 90 4.51 5.30 -7.62
C ASN A 90 3.69 4.08 -8.04
N ASP A 91 3.97 2.90 -7.50
CA ASP A 91 3.24 1.68 -7.82
C ASP A 91 1.75 1.78 -7.46
N PHE A 92 1.44 2.45 -6.35
CA PHE A 92 0.08 2.64 -5.86
C PHE A 92 -0.71 3.64 -6.72
N TYR A 93 -0.14 4.81 -7.03
CA TYR A 93 -0.80 5.81 -7.86
C TYR A 93 -0.94 5.35 -9.30
N ASP A 94 0.04 4.61 -9.83
CA ASP A 94 -0.06 3.96 -11.14
C ASP A 94 -1.27 3.02 -11.17
N LEU A 95 -1.46 2.19 -10.15
CA LEU A 95 -2.64 1.33 -10.03
C LEU A 95 -3.94 2.16 -9.98
N CYS A 96 -4.01 3.14 -9.10
CA CYS A 96 -5.23 3.93 -8.90
C CYS A 96 -5.61 4.74 -10.14
N SER A 97 -4.63 5.26 -10.89
CA SER A 97 -4.87 6.00 -12.14
C SER A 97 -5.57 5.18 -13.23
N MET A 98 -5.52 3.84 -13.15
CA MET A 98 -6.21 2.96 -14.10
C MET A 98 -7.71 2.81 -13.82
N PHE A 99 -8.16 3.17 -12.61
CA PHE A 99 -9.52 2.89 -12.12
C PHE A 99 -10.24 4.14 -11.59
N ILE A 100 -9.52 5.23 -11.30
CA ILE A 100 -10.08 6.51 -10.92
C ILE A 100 -10.17 7.39 -12.18
N PRO A 101 -11.37 7.82 -12.61
CA PRO A 101 -11.57 8.65 -13.80
C PRO A 101 -11.14 10.12 -13.61
#